data_AF-A0A0N4WD88-F1
#
_entry.id   AF-A0A0N4WD88-F1
#
_cell.length_a   1.000
_cell.length_b   1.000
_cell.length_c   1.000
_cell.angle_alpha   90.00
_cell.angle_beta   90.00
_cell.angle_gamma   90.00
#
_symmetry.space_group_name_H-M   'P 1'
#
loop_
_entity.id
_entity.type
_entity.pdbx_description
1 polymer ?
#
loop_
_entity_poly.entity_id
_entity_poly.type
_entity_poly.pdbx_seq_one_letter_code
_entity_poly.pdbx_strand_id
1 'polypeptide(L)'
;MSDDSDLEWFLPPTAVNKESKGFQSGEIDHKDIMSKNMASMFLCRDLSDVTFMVEEEEFPAHKAMFLGGLKENNDDKVVLKETSGFAFRALLW
;
A
#
# COMPACT_ATOMS: atom_id res chain seq x y z
N MET A 1 35.54 -31.27 -30.76
CA MET A 1 34.22 -31.88 -30.48
C MET A 1 34.01 -31.74 -28.99
N SER A 2 33.00 -30.96 -28.60
CA SER A 2 32.47 -30.96 -27.23
C SER A 2 31.87 -32.32 -26.94
N ASP A 3 32.04 -32.83 -25.72
CA ASP A 3 31.06 -33.72 -25.11
C ASP A 3 31.08 -33.50 -23.60
N ASP A 4 29.98 -32.92 -23.13
CA ASP A 4 29.62 -32.67 -21.75
C ASP A 4 29.38 -34.01 -21.05
N SER A 5 30.15 -34.36 -20.03
CA SER A 5 29.93 -35.57 -19.23
C SER A 5 30.38 -35.40 -17.78
N ASP A 6 30.07 -34.24 -17.19
CA ASP A 6 30.22 -34.01 -15.75
C ASP A 6 28.83 -33.78 -15.15
N LEU A 7 28.18 -34.84 -14.65
CA LEU A 7 27.36 -34.78 -13.41
C LEU A 7 26.80 -36.17 -13.00
N GLU A 8 27.64 -37.19 -12.92
CA GLU A 8 27.29 -38.40 -12.16
C GLU A 8 27.58 -38.18 -10.66
N TRP A 9 26.76 -37.40 -9.97
CA TRP A 9 26.85 -37.29 -8.51
C TRP A 9 25.68 -37.99 -7.82
N PHE A 10 25.95 -39.25 -7.45
CA PHE A 10 25.39 -40.02 -6.33
C PHE A 10 23.88 -39.85 -6.01
N LEU A 11 23.06 -40.77 -6.50
CA LEU A 11 21.74 -41.06 -5.91
C LEU A 11 21.85 -42.19 -4.87
N PRO A 12 21.39 -42.00 -3.61
CA PRO A 12 21.10 -43.12 -2.72
C PRO A 12 19.71 -43.72 -3.03
N PRO A 13 19.54 -45.04 -2.88
CA PRO A 13 18.30 -45.72 -3.21
C PRO A 13 17.29 -45.69 -2.05
N THR A 14 16.02 -45.74 -2.43
CA THR A 14 14.81 -46.01 -1.62
C THR A 14 14.04 -44.81 -1.04
N ALA A 15 12.93 -44.56 -1.73
CA ALA A 15 11.64 -44.04 -1.29
C ALA A 15 11.49 -43.62 0.19
N VAL A 16 11.34 -42.32 0.41
CA VAL A 16 10.41 -41.79 1.42
C VAL A 16 9.60 -40.68 0.75
N ASN A 17 8.28 -40.81 0.87
CA ASN A 17 7.24 -39.96 0.32
C ASN A 17 7.63 -38.47 0.20
N LYS A 18 7.82 -37.99 -1.03
CA LYS A 18 7.57 -36.59 -1.33
C LYS A 18 6.06 -36.42 -1.40
N GLU A 19 5.44 -36.12 -0.25
CA GLU A 19 4.29 -35.24 -0.30
C GLU A 19 4.75 -34.01 -1.07
N SER A 20 4.23 -33.85 -2.27
CA SER A 20 4.24 -32.58 -2.95
C SER A 20 3.48 -31.62 -2.05
N LYS A 21 4.21 -30.93 -1.16
CA LYS A 21 3.80 -29.61 -0.70
C LYS A 21 3.67 -28.79 -1.98
N GLY A 22 2.48 -28.80 -2.55
CA GLY A 22 2.07 -27.77 -3.48
C GLY A 22 2.49 -26.47 -2.83
N PHE A 23 3.18 -25.62 -3.58
CA PHE A 23 3.50 -24.28 -3.11
C PHE A 23 2.21 -23.71 -2.54
N GLN A 24 2.12 -23.63 -1.21
CA GLN A 24 1.09 -22.83 -0.60
C GLN A 24 1.45 -21.43 -1.07
N SER A 25 0.74 -20.96 -2.09
CA SER A 25 0.58 -19.54 -2.32
C SER A 25 -0.13 -19.04 -1.07
N GLY A 26 0.62 -18.91 0.02
CA GLY A 26 0.15 -18.38 1.29
C GLY A 26 -0.11 -16.93 1.02
N GLU A 27 -1.38 -16.57 0.92
CA GLU A 27 -1.79 -15.18 0.89
C GLU A 27 -1.19 -14.49 2.11
N ILE A 28 -0.30 -13.52 1.87
CA ILE A 28 0.29 -12.75 2.95
C ILE A 28 -0.58 -11.52 3.17
N ASP A 29 -1.37 -11.53 4.25
CA ASP A 29 -2.18 -10.37 4.63
C ASP A 29 -1.33 -9.37 5.45
N HIS A 30 -1.01 -8.23 4.83
CA HIS A 30 -0.26 -7.14 5.45
C HIS A 30 -1.12 -5.90 5.74
N LYS A 31 -2.47 -6.00 5.64
CA LYS A 31 -3.37 -4.85 5.81
C LYS A 31 -3.16 -4.14 7.13
N ASP A 32 -2.98 -4.87 8.23
CA ASP A 32 -2.78 -4.29 9.56
C ASP A 32 -1.48 -3.51 9.70
N ILE A 33 -0.43 -3.93 9.01
CA ILE A 33 0.87 -3.25 9.04
C ILE A 33 0.78 -1.99 8.17
N MET A 34 0.19 -2.11 6.99
CA MET A 34 -0.04 -1.00 6.07
C MET A 34 -0.95 0.06 6.69
N SER A 35 -2.05 -0.32 7.33
CA SER A 35 -3.00 0.60 7.94
C SER A 35 -2.38 1.40 9.07
N LYS A 36 -1.57 0.76 9.94
CA LYS A 36 -0.79 1.44 10.98
C LYS A 36 0.19 2.46 10.40
N ASN A 37 0.89 2.08 9.33
CA ASN A 37 1.84 2.98 8.67
C ASN A 37 1.11 4.16 8.00
N MET A 38 -0.01 3.93 7.32
CA MET A 38 -0.83 5.00 6.74
C MET A 38 -1.45 5.91 7.80
N ALA A 39 -1.85 5.37 8.96
CA ALA A 39 -2.37 6.15 10.07
C ALA A 39 -1.34 7.16 10.59
N SER A 40 -0.03 6.84 10.54
CA SER A 40 1.02 7.79 10.91
C SER A 40 1.10 9.01 9.98
N MET A 41 0.60 8.88 8.74
CA MET A 41 0.55 9.97 7.77
C MET A 41 -0.72 10.81 7.89
N PHE A 42 -1.75 10.31 8.58
CA PHE A 42 -3.04 10.98 8.70
C PHE A 42 -2.88 12.35 9.36
N LEU A 43 -3.31 13.40 8.66
CA LEU A 43 -3.19 14.80 9.06
C LEU A 43 -1.74 15.28 9.36
N CYS A 44 -0.73 14.54 8.91
CA CYS A 44 0.68 14.90 9.09
C CYS A 44 1.11 15.95 8.04
N ARG A 45 1.21 17.22 8.47
CA ARG A 45 1.57 18.35 7.59
C ARG A 45 2.88 18.15 6.83
N ASP A 46 3.90 17.60 7.47
CA ASP A 46 5.24 17.45 6.88
C ASP A 46 5.29 16.44 5.73
N LEU A 47 4.31 15.55 5.66
CA LEU A 47 4.21 14.51 4.64
C LEU A 47 3.12 14.81 3.61
N SER A 48 2.35 15.88 3.78
CA SER A 48 1.20 16.21 2.94
C SER A 48 1.57 17.02 1.70
N ASP A 49 0.95 16.65 0.57
CA ASP A 49 1.11 17.29 -0.73
C ASP A 49 -0.15 18.07 -1.17
N VAL A 50 -1.19 18.08 -0.33
CA VAL A 50 -2.41 18.86 -0.50
C VAL A 50 -3.04 19.22 0.85
N THR A 51 -3.71 20.38 0.92
CA THR A 51 -4.48 20.84 2.08
C THR A 51 -5.91 21.14 1.66
N PHE A 52 -6.89 20.52 2.31
CA PHE A 52 -8.29 20.90 2.17
C PHE A 52 -8.63 22.06 3.09
N MET A 53 -9.32 23.07 2.57
CA MET A 53 -9.97 24.11 3.35
C MET A 53 -11.45 23.79 3.48
N VAL A 54 -11.93 23.65 4.72
CA VAL A 54 -13.34 23.42 5.01
C VAL A 54 -13.74 24.37 6.13
N GLU A 55 -14.68 25.29 5.87
CA GLU A 55 -15.13 26.29 6.87
C GLU A 55 -13.95 27.01 7.58
N GLU A 56 -12.96 27.47 6.80
CA GLU A 56 -11.75 28.17 7.28
C GLU A 56 -10.73 27.28 8.04
N GLU A 57 -10.99 25.99 8.18
CA GLU A 57 -10.08 25.02 8.81
C GLU A 57 -9.26 24.27 7.75
N GLU A 58 -7.99 23.99 8.09
CA GLU A 58 -7.02 23.31 7.23
C GLU A 58 -6.88 21.83 7.58
N PHE A 59 -7.06 20.97 6.57
CA PHE A 59 -6.91 19.53 6.68
C PHE A 59 -5.82 19.04 5.71
N PRO A 60 -4.58 18.84 6.18
CA PRO A 60 -3.50 18.29 5.37
C PRO A 60 -3.80 16.83 4.98
N ALA A 61 -3.54 16.47 3.73
CA ALA A 61 -3.85 15.16 3.16
C ALA A 61 -2.82 14.72 2.11
N HIS A 62 -3.05 13.54 1.51
CA HIS A 62 -2.14 12.90 0.55
C HIS A 62 -2.87 12.60 -0.75
N LYS A 63 -2.45 13.17 -1.89
CA LYS A 63 -3.11 12.97 -3.20
C LYS A 63 -3.21 11.49 -3.59
N ALA A 64 -2.22 10.68 -3.19
CA ALA A 64 -2.20 9.25 -3.42
C ALA A 64 -3.36 8.47 -2.76
N MET A 65 -4.03 9.05 -1.76
CA MET A 65 -5.17 8.42 -1.07
C MET A 65 -6.50 8.63 -1.82
N PHE A 66 -6.56 9.51 -2.82
CA PHE A 66 -7.80 9.79 -3.55
C PHE A 66 -7.87 8.95 -4.83
N LEU A 67 -8.99 8.24 -4.99
CA LEU A 67 -9.20 7.32 -6.10
C LEU A 67 -9.17 8.08 -7.44
N GLY A 68 -8.22 7.73 -8.32
CA GLY A 68 -8.00 8.42 -9.60
C GLY A 68 -7.08 9.65 -9.52
N GLY A 69 -6.54 9.93 -8.33
CA GLY A 69 -5.73 11.11 -8.05
C GLY A 69 -6.57 12.38 -7.94
N LEU A 70 -6.07 13.38 -7.22
CA LEU A 70 -6.52 14.74 -7.43
C LEU A 70 -5.96 15.20 -8.79
N LYS A 71 -6.75 15.97 -9.56
CA LYS A 71 -6.27 16.58 -10.81
C LYS A 71 -4.87 17.17 -10.58
N GLU A 72 -3.98 17.00 -11.56
CA GLU A 72 -2.63 17.58 -11.53
C GLU A 72 -2.70 19.09 -11.80
N ASN A 73 -3.45 19.82 -11.01
CA ASN A 73 -3.21 21.24 -10.82
C ASN A 73 -2.09 21.40 -9.78
N ASN A 74 -1.21 22.37 -10.00
CA ASN A 74 -0.17 22.76 -9.04
C ASN A 74 -0.75 23.40 -7.77
N ASP A 75 -2.07 23.37 -7.60
CA ASP A 75 -2.73 23.84 -6.40
C ASP A 75 -2.53 22.81 -5.30
N ASP A 76 -1.80 23.23 -4.28
CA ASP A 76 -1.60 22.54 -3.00
C ASP A 76 -2.79 22.76 -2.05
N LYS A 77 -3.78 23.58 -2.46
CA LYS A 77 -4.93 23.97 -1.62
C LYS A 77 -6.26 23.74 -2.33
N VAL A 78 -7.14 22.98 -1.70
CA VAL A 78 -8.47 22.63 -2.24
C VAL A 78 -9.56 23.17 -1.32
N VAL A 79 -10.41 24.06 -1.80
CA VAL A 79 -11.50 24.63 -0.99
C VAL A 79 -12.80 23.86 -1.20
N LEU A 80 -13.33 23.28 -0.12
CA LEU A 80 -14.62 22.58 -0.11
C LEU A 80 -15.71 23.53 0.41
N LYS A 81 -16.41 24.18 -0.52
CA LYS A 81 -17.43 25.21 -0.18
C LYS A 81 -18.77 24.64 0.27
N GLU A 82 -19.09 23.42 -0.14
CA GLU A 82 -20.40 22.79 0.08
C GLU A 82 -20.37 21.73 1.20
N THR A 83 -19.22 21.57 1.87
CA THR A 83 -19.04 20.59 2.94
C THR A 83 -18.87 21.32 4.25
N SER A 84 -19.63 20.93 5.28
CA SER A 84 -19.40 21.45 6.63
C SER A 84 -18.19 20.77 7.25
N GLY A 85 -17.45 21.48 8.10
CA GLY A 85 -16.31 20.92 8.83
C GLY A 85 -16.73 19.75 9.70
N PHE A 86 -17.96 19.77 10.24
CA PHE A 86 -18.54 18.65 10.97
C PHE A 86 -18.68 17.39 10.09
N ALA A 87 -19.29 17.52 8.91
CA ALA A 87 -19.48 16.38 8.01
C ALA A 87 -18.14 15.86 7.49
N PHE A 88 -17.19 16.77 7.21
CA PHE A 88 -15.85 16.38 6.77
C PHE A 88 -15.12 15.59 7.85
N ARG A 89 -15.10 16.04 9.11
CA ARG A 89 -14.52 15.28 10.22
C ARG A 89 -15.15 13.91 10.41
N ALA A 90 -16.47 13.80 10.24
CA ALA A 90 -17.18 12.53 10.36
C ALA A 90 -16.75 11.50 9.29
N LEU A 91 -16.26 11.94 8.13
CA LEU A 91 -15.72 11.05 7.09
C LEU A 91 -14.28 10.61 7.37
N LEU A 92 -13.56 11.33 8.23
CA LEU A 92 -12.15 11.04 8.54
C LEU A 92 -11.99 10.06 9.70
N TRP A 93 -13.09 9.63 10.34
CA TRP A 93 -13.12 8.76 11.52
C TRP A 93 -13.79 7.42 11.23
#